data_AF-A0A7X2MU76-F1
#
_entry.id   AF-A0A7X2MU76-F1
#
_cell.length_a   1.000
_cell.length_b   1.000
_cell.length_c   1.000
_cell.angle_alpha   90.00
_cell.angle_beta   90.00
_cell.angle_gamma   90.00
#
_symmetry.space_group_name_H-M   'P 1'
#
loop_
_entity.id
_entity.type
_entity.pdbx_description
1 polymer ?
#
loop_
_entity_poly.entity_id
_entity_poly.type
_entity_poly.pdbx_seq_one_letter_code
_entity_poly.pdbx_strand_id
1 'polypeptide(L)'
;YHQQIQQELARLKAQHGYALLFDAHSIASEIPRLFDGRLPDINIGTNDGASCTPAMSAALEAVCAAQNDYSWVINGRFKGGYITRAHGQPQQQI
;
A
#
# COMPACT_ATOMS: atom_id res chain seq x y z
N TYR A 1 -9.10 16.97 4.17
CA TYR A 1 -8.24 15.76 4.20
C TYR A 1 -7.79 15.35 2.81
N HIS A 2 -8.66 14.78 1.95
CA HIS A 2 -8.24 14.31 0.61
C HIS A 2 -7.65 15.39 -0.30
N GLN A 3 -8.18 16.61 -0.26
CA GLN A 3 -7.61 17.74 -0.99
C GLN A 3 -6.16 18.03 -0.58
N GLN A 4 -5.84 17.92 0.72
CA GLN A 4 -4.48 18.11 1.22
C GLN A 4 -3.53 17.03 0.70
N ILE A 5 -3.97 15.76 0.69
CA ILE A 5 -3.20 14.65 0.11
C ILE A 5 -2.89 14.94 -1.36
N GLN A 6 -3.89 15.31 -2.14
CA GLN A 6 -3.71 15.62 -3.57
C GLN A 6 -2.74 16.77 -3.78
N GLN A 7 -2.84 17.84 -2.98
CA GLN A 7 -1.94 18.98 -3.04
C GLN A 7 -0.50 18.58 -2.71
N GLU A 8 -0.28 17.77 -1.68
CA GLU A 8 1.07 17.32 -1.32
C GLU A 8 1.67 16.35 -2.35
N LEU A 9 0.88 15.44 -2.90
CA LEU A 9 1.35 14.56 -3.98
C LEU A 9 1.73 15.37 -5.22
N ALA A 10 0.92 16.37 -5.58
CA ALA A 10 1.25 17.27 -6.68
C ALA A 10 2.53 18.06 -6.40
N ARG A 11 2.70 18.60 -5.18
CA ARG A 11 3.89 19.35 -4.78
C ARG A 11 5.16 18.48 -4.83
N LEU A 12 5.10 17.27 -4.25
CA LEU A 12 6.22 16.33 -4.25
C LEU A 12 6.58 15.88 -5.66
N LYS A 13 5.58 15.56 -6.48
CA LYS A 13 5.80 15.22 -7.89
C LYS A 13 6.43 16.37 -8.66
N ALA A 14 5.99 17.61 -8.45
CA ALA A 14 6.60 18.77 -9.11
C ALA A 14 8.09 18.94 -8.72
N GLN A 15 8.45 18.59 -7.48
CA GLN A 15 9.82 18.69 -6.97
C GLN A 15 10.72 17.53 -7.41
N HIS A 16 10.18 16.30 -7.50
CA HIS A 16 10.98 15.08 -7.66
C HIS A 16 10.70 14.29 -8.95
N GLY A 17 9.71 14.70 -9.74
CA GLY A 17 9.24 13.99 -10.93
C GLY A 17 8.24 12.86 -10.63
N TYR A 18 8.10 12.46 -9.36
CA TYR A 18 7.16 11.46 -8.88
C TYR A 18 6.78 11.72 -7.42
N ALA A 19 5.69 11.09 -6.96
CA ALA A 19 5.34 11.03 -5.55
C ALA A 19 4.96 9.59 -5.18
N LEU A 20 5.13 9.21 -3.92
CA LEU A 20 4.67 7.93 -3.39
C LEU A 20 3.82 8.20 -2.17
N LEU A 21 2.61 7.65 -2.14
CA LEU A 21 1.75 7.67 -0.96
C LEU A 21 1.80 6.32 -0.25
N PHE A 22 2.29 6.31 0.99
CA PHE A 22 2.18 5.16 1.87
C PHE A 22 1.03 5.37 2.86
N ASP A 23 -0.06 4.62 2.66
CA ASP A 23 -1.26 4.65 3.50
C ASP A 23 -1.19 3.54 4.57
N ALA A 24 -0.76 3.91 5.78
CA ALA A 24 -0.46 2.97 6.86
C ALA A 24 -1.62 2.81 7.85
N HIS A 25 -1.93 1.55 8.18
CA HIS A 25 -3.00 1.17 9.10
C HIS A 25 -2.51 0.07 10.04
N SER A 26 -3.13 -0.02 11.22
CA SER A 26 -2.95 -1.15 12.14
C SER A 26 -4.27 -1.86 12.36
N ILE A 27 -4.22 -3.17 12.56
CA ILE A 27 -5.38 -4.00 12.87
C ILE A 27 -4.97 -5.04 13.92
N ALA A 28 -5.91 -5.52 14.73
CA ALA A 28 -5.65 -6.64 15.63
C ALA A 28 -5.29 -7.89 14.80
N SER A 29 -4.29 -8.65 15.24
CA SER A 29 -3.81 -9.85 14.52
C SER A 29 -4.82 -10.99 14.50
N GLU A 30 -5.76 -11.00 15.45
CA GLU A 30 -6.83 -11.98 15.55
C GLU A 30 -8.17 -11.27 15.72
N ILE A 31 -9.08 -11.48 14.76
CA ILE A 31 -10.43 -10.92 14.80
C ILE A 31 -11.43 -12.03 14.43
N PRO A 32 -11.77 -12.92 15.38
CA PRO A 32 -12.57 -14.12 15.10
C PRO A 32 -13.96 -13.84 14.55
N ARG A 33 -14.49 -12.62 14.73
CA ARG A 33 -15.77 -12.20 14.14
C ARG A 33 -15.70 -11.94 12.64
N LEU A 34 -14.51 -11.68 12.10
CA LEU A 34 -14.31 -11.28 10.70
C LEU A 34 -13.48 -12.30 9.92
N PHE A 35 -12.52 -12.95 10.58
CA PHE A 35 -11.54 -13.82 9.94
C PHE A 35 -11.22 -15.03 10.82
N ASP A 36 -11.01 -16.17 10.16
CA ASP A 36 -10.47 -17.35 10.81
C ASP A 36 -8.95 -17.22 10.95
N GLY A 37 -8.42 -17.60 12.12
CA GLY A 37 -7.00 -17.63 12.40
C GLY A 37 -6.35 -16.25 12.59
N ARG A 38 -5.01 -16.26 12.54
CA ARG A 38 -4.18 -15.06 12.69
C ARG A 38 -3.87 -14.46 11.32
N LEU A 39 -4.05 -13.15 11.19
CA LEU A 39 -3.68 -12.39 9.99
C LEU A 39 -2.15 -12.30 9.86
N PRO A 40 -1.60 -12.19 8.63
CA PRO A 40 -0.19 -11.87 8.44
C PRO A 40 0.17 -10.58 9.15
N ASP A 41 1.40 -10.49 9.67
CA ASP A 41 1.85 -9.31 10.42
C ASP A 41 1.94 -8.07 9.51
N ILE A 42 2.31 -8.25 8.24
CA ILE A 42 2.37 -7.20 7.23
C ILE A 42 1.39 -7.51 6.09
N ASN A 43 0.43 -6.61 5.84
CA ASN A 43 -0.49 -6.72 4.71
C ASN A 43 -0.28 -5.51 3.78
N ILE A 44 0.18 -5.76 2.56
CA ILE A 44 0.40 -4.71 1.56
C ILE A 44 -0.72 -4.78 0.53
N GLY A 45 -1.42 -3.67 0.33
CA GLY A 45 -2.49 -3.56 -0.65
C GLY A 45 -2.13 -2.60 -1.78
N THR A 46 -2.08 -3.10 -3.02
CA THR A 46 -1.77 -2.30 -4.22
C THR A 46 -2.95 -2.20 -5.20
N ASN A 47 -4.16 -2.46 -4.71
CA ASN A 47 -5.37 -2.60 -5.54
C ASN A 47 -5.15 -3.54 -6.73
N ASP A 48 -4.62 -4.74 -6.44
CA ASP A 48 -4.27 -5.73 -7.46
C ASP A 48 -3.31 -5.18 -8.54
N GLY A 49 -2.38 -4.30 -8.14
CA GLY A 49 -1.38 -3.67 -9.00
C GLY A 49 -1.84 -2.39 -9.70
N ALA A 50 -3.06 -1.92 -9.46
CA ALA A 50 -3.57 -0.71 -10.10
C ALA A 50 -3.11 0.60 -9.41
N SER A 51 -2.66 0.56 -8.15
CA SER A 51 -2.33 1.77 -7.38
C SER A 51 -0.84 2.12 -7.33
N CYS A 52 0.04 1.30 -7.89
CA CYS A 52 1.48 1.58 -7.98
C CYS A 52 2.08 0.88 -9.20
N THR A 53 3.30 1.26 -9.59
CA THR A 53 3.96 0.62 -10.72
C THR A 53 4.34 -0.84 -10.42
N PRO A 54 4.45 -1.72 -11.43
CA PRO A 54 4.95 -3.08 -11.22
C PRO A 54 6.32 -3.13 -10.56
N ALA A 55 7.21 -2.18 -10.90
CA ALA A 55 8.53 -2.07 -10.28
C ALA A 55 8.45 -1.76 -8.78
N MET A 56 7.50 -0.90 -8.36
CA MET A 56 7.28 -0.62 -6.94
C MET A 56 6.74 -1.85 -6.19
N SER A 57 5.76 -2.56 -6.77
CA SER A 57 5.26 -3.81 -6.18
C SER A 57 6.37 -4.84 -5.99
N ALA A 58 7.23 -5.03 -7.00
CA ALA A 58 8.35 -5.96 -6.92
C ALA A 58 9.40 -5.54 -5.87
N ALA A 59 9.65 -4.23 -5.71
CA ALA A 59 10.54 -3.74 -4.68
C ALA A 59 9.99 -3.99 -3.26
N LEU A 60 8.69 -3.79 -3.05
CA LEU A 60 8.03 -4.12 -1.78
C LEU A 60 8.11 -5.61 -1.47
N GLU A 61 7.85 -6.45 -2.48
CA GLU A 61 7.97 -7.91 -2.37
C GLU A 61 9.39 -8.33 -1.97
N ALA A 62 10.41 -7.77 -2.63
CA ALA A 62 11.81 -8.07 -2.34
C ALA A 62 12.20 -7.68 -0.90
N VAL A 63 11.74 -6.53 -0.40
CA VAL A 63 12.00 -6.11 0.98
C VAL A 63 11.35 -7.08 1.98
N CYS A 64 10.10 -7.46 1.76
CA CYS A 64 9.42 -8.41 2.64
C CYS A 64 10.02 -9.82 2.57
N ALA A 65 10.48 -10.26 1.39
CA ALA A 65 11.11 -11.56 1.19
C ALA A 65 12.54 -11.65 1.78
N ALA A 66 13.21 -10.51 2.00
CA ALA A 66 14.57 -10.46 2.54
C ALA A 66 14.64 -10.69 4.07
N GLN A 67 13.51 -10.84 4.75
CA GLN A 67 13.41 -11.00 6.19
C GLN A 67 12.59 -12.24 6.57
N ASN A 68 12.75 -12.74 7.80
CA ASN A 68 12.03 -13.90 8.34
C ASN A 68 11.31 -13.60 9.67
N ASP A 69 11.32 -12.36 10.13
CA ASP A 69 10.79 -11.94 11.44
C ASP A 69 9.27 -11.75 11.42
N TYR A 70 8.72 -11.36 10.27
CA TYR A 70 7.30 -11.04 10.08
C TYR A 70 6.71 -11.86 8.94
N SER A 71 5.53 -12.42 9.18
CA SER A 71 4.70 -12.95 8.10
C SER A 71 4.14 -11.81 7.26
N TRP A 72 4.01 -12.01 5.95
CA TRP A 72 3.56 -10.96 5.06
C TRP A 72 2.74 -11.48 3.88
N VAL A 73 1.93 -10.60 3.31
CA VAL A 73 1.16 -10.87 2.09
C VAL A 73 0.96 -9.59 1.27
N ILE A 74 0.99 -9.72 -0.06
CA ILE A 74 0.59 -8.66 -1.00
C ILE A 74 -0.78 -9.01 -1.58
N ASN A 75 -1.71 -8.04 -1.56
CA ASN A 75 -3.08 -8.18 -2.06
C ASN A 75 -3.83 -9.40 -1.53
N GLY A 76 -3.61 -9.73 -0.25
CA GLY A 76 -4.39 -10.72 0.48
C GLY A 76 -5.81 -10.23 0.78
N ARG A 77 -6.22 -10.29 2.05
CA ARG A 77 -7.52 -9.76 2.48
C ARG A 77 -7.62 -8.24 2.26
N PHE A 78 -6.53 -7.52 2.54
CA PHE A 78 -6.46 -6.07 2.42
C PHE A 78 -5.76 -5.66 1.13
N LYS A 79 -6.55 -5.36 0.09
CA LYS A 79 -6.05 -4.95 -1.24
C LYS A 79 -5.91 -3.43 -1.37
N GLY A 80 -5.78 -2.72 -0.26
CA GLY A 80 -5.85 -1.26 -0.19
C GLY A 80 -7.30 -0.77 -0.06
N GLY A 81 -7.50 0.46 0.38
CA GLY A 81 -8.82 1.06 0.61
C GLY A 81 -9.18 2.16 -0.38
N TYR A 82 -10.00 3.10 0.07
CA TYR A 82 -10.37 4.29 -0.70
C TYR A 82 -9.14 5.14 -1.05
N ILE A 83 -8.25 5.40 -0.09
CA ILE A 83 -7.06 6.24 -0.29
C ILE A 83 -6.17 5.64 -1.39
N THR A 84 -5.86 4.35 -1.29
CA THR A 84 -5.10 3.60 -2.30
C THR A 84 -5.69 3.73 -3.71
N ARG A 85 -7.03 3.59 -3.83
CA ARG A 85 -7.73 3.65 -5.13
C ARG A 85 -7.86 5.04 -5.70
N ALA A 86 -8.10 6.03 -4.86
CA ALA A 86 -8.37 7.39 -5.29
C ALA A 86 -7.08 8.15 -5.65
N HIS A 87 -5.98 7.86 -4.94
CA HIS A 87 -4.75 8.64 -5.06
C HIS A 87 -3.62 7.90 -5.78
N GLY A 88 -3.64 6.56 -5.84
CA GLY A 88 -2.67 5.80 -6.64
C GLY A 88 -2.94 5.97 -8.13
N GLN A 89 -2.03 6.63 -8.84
CA GLN A 89 -2.16 6.96 -10.26
C GLN A 89 -0.80 6.72 -10.95
N PRO A 90 -0.36 5.46 -11.08
CA PRO A 90 1.01 5.15 -11.53
C PRO A 90 1.32 5.68 -12.94
N GLN A 91 0.31 5.83 -13.81
CA GLN A 91 0.46 6.44 -15.14
C GLN A 91 0.84 7.93 -15.05
N GLN A 92 0.55 8.57 -13.93
CA GLN A 92 0.92 9.95 -13.62
C GLN A 92 2.11 10.04 -12.67
N GLN A 93 2.86 8.97 -12.40
CA GLN A 93 3.98 8.97 -11.44
C GLN A 93 3.56 9.37 -10.01
N ILE A 94 2.37 8.92 -9.57
CA ILE A 94 1.84 9.07 -8.21
C ILE A 94 1.34 7.72 -7.71
#